data_AF-A0A956BVW7-F1
#
_entry.id   AF-A0A956BVW7-F1
#
_cell.length_a   1.000
_cell.length_b   1.000
_cell.length_c   1.000
_cell.angle_alpha   90.00
_cell.angle_beta   90.00
_cell.angle_gamma   90.00
#
_symmetry.space_group_name_H-M   'P 1'
#
loop_
_entity.id
_entity.type
_entity.pdbx_description
1 polymer ?
#
loop_
_entity_poly.entity_id
_entity_poly.type
_entity_poly.pdbx_seq_one_letter_code
_entity_poly.pdbx_strand_id
1 'polypeptide(L)'
;MTEPKAELTKLLTSIFADGIVDVSEHKALTAYRDHTVLSEADVQQVFTSFLENKFDEAMADGKISVQERLLIANIVRELKFPETAVPVHVRMMLQD
;
A
#
# COMPACT_ATOMS: atom_id res chain seq x y z
N MET A 1 -10.53 -6.95 20.62
CA MET A 1 -11.21 -6.74 19.33
C MET A 1 -10.15 -6.24 18.38
N THR A 2 -9.77 -7.03 17.36
CA THR A 2 -8.86 -6.55 16.32
C THR A 2 -9.63 -5.53 15.50
N GLU A 3 -9.16 -4.30 15.43
CA GLU A 3 -9.79 -3.27 14.61
C GLU A 3 -9.63 -3.65 13.13
N PRO A 4 -10.69 -3.65 12.31
CA PRO A 4 -10.60 -4.04 10.90
C PRO A 4 -9.50 -3.28 10.15
N LYS A 5 -9.26 -2.00 10.47
CA LYS A 5 -8.13 -1.22 9.93
C LYS A 5 -6.77 -1.89 10.15
N ALA A 6 -6.53 -2.42 11.35
CA ALA A 6 -5.27 -3.08 11.68
C ALA A 6 -5.11 -4.43 10.96
N GLU A 7 -6.21 -5.14 10.69
CA GLU A 7 -6.17 -6.36 9.87
C GLU A 7 -5.83 -6.05 8.41
N LEU A 8 -6.42 -4.98 7.86
CA LEU A 8 -6.08 -4.50 6.52
C LEU A 8 -4.59 -4.10 6.45
N THR A 9 -4.08 -3.33 7.41
CA THR A 9 -2.65 -2.98 7.45
C THR A 9 -1.76 -4.22 7.46
N LYS A 10 -2.08 -5.22 8.29
CA LYS A 10 -1.30 -6.47 8.36
C LYS A 10 -1.34 -7.25 7.06
N LEU A 11 -2.50 -7.32 6.42
CA LEU A 11 -2.66 -7.97 5.12
C LEU A 11 -1.79 -7.29 4.07
N LEU A 12 -1.81 -5.96 3.99
CA LEU A 12 -0.98 -5.19 3.05
C LEU A 12 0.51 -5.40 3.32
N THR A 13 0.94 -5.36 4.58
CA THR A 13 2.34 -5.63 4.94
C THR A 13 2.76 -7.04 4.51
N SER A 14 1.88 -8.04 4.61
CA SER A 14 2.17 -9.40 4.17
C SER A 14 2.27 -9.50 2.64
N ILE A 15 1.30 -8.93 1.92
CA ILE A 15 1.23 -8.99 0.45
C ILE A 15 2.40 -8.27 -0.22
N PHE A 16 2.87 -7.18 0.39
CA PHE A 16 3.94 -6.37 -0.19
C PHE A 16 5.29 -6.58 0.49
N ALA A 17 5.46 -7.65 1.28
CA ALA A 17 6.71 -7.94 1.97
C ALA A 17 7.85 -8.30 1.00
N ASP A 18 7.55 -9.03 -0.06
CA ASP A 18 8.51 -9.48 -1.08
C ASP A 18 8.50 -8.61 -2.36
N GLY A 19 7.55 -7.67 -2.44
CA GLY A 19 7.36 -6.76 -3.55
C GLY A 19 6.75 -7.36 -4.81
N ILE A 20 6.24 -8.59 -4.73
CA ILE A 20 5.60 -9.29 -5.84
C ILE A 20 4.21 -9.71 -5.40
N VAL A 21 3.18 -9.02 -5.90
CA VAL A 21 1.81 -9.44 -5.64
C VAL A 21 1.46 -10.64 -6.51
N ASP A 22 1.23 -11.78 -5.87
CA ASP A 22 0.78 -12.99 -6.56
C ASP A 22 -0.77 -13.06 -6.69
N VAL A 23 -1.25 -14.06 -7.43
CA VAL A 23 -2.69 -14.26 -7.65
C VAL A 23 -3.44 -14.59 -6.36
N SER A 24 -2.80 -15.29 -5.42
CA SER A 24 -3.37 -15.67 -4.13
C SER A 24 -3.51 -14.45 -3.22
N GLU A 25 -2.54 -13.56 -3.23
CA GLU A 25 -2.51 -12.30 -2.49
C GLU A 25 -3.54 -11.31 -3.02
N HIS A 26 -3.66 -11.18 -4.34
CA HIS A 26 -4.73 -10.39 -4.96
C HIS A 26 -6.12 -10.95 -4.57
N LYS A 27 -6.27 -12.28 -4.53
CA LYS A 27 -7.52 -12.92 -4.05
C LYS A 27 -7.78 -12.64 -2.57
N ALA A 28 -6.74 -12.68 -1.73
CA ALA A 28 -6.87 -12.38 -0.30
C ALA A 28 -7.32 -10.93 -0.07
N LEU A 29 -6.75 -9.98 -0.81
CA LEU A 29 -7.17 -8.57 -0.76
C LEU A 29 -8.62 -8.37 -1.22
N THR A 30 -9.01 -9.04 -2.31
CA THR A 30 -10.39 -8.99 -2.83
C THR A 30 -11.37 -9.59 -1.82
N ALA A 31 -11.05 -10.76 -1.26
CA ALA A 31 -11.88 -11.40 -0.24
C ALA A 31 -12.00 -10.55 1.03
N TYR A 32 -10.91 -9.89 1.45
CA TYR A 32 -10.95 -8.95 2.57
C TYR A 32 -11.91 -7.79 2.28
N ARG A 33 -11.88 -7.23 1.06
CA ARG A 33 -12.80 -6.15 0.64
C ARG A 33 -14.27 -6.60 0.63
N ASP A 34 -14.55 -7.85 0.26
CA ASP A 34 -15.92 -8.38 0.23
C ASP A 34 -16.49 -8.64 1.64
N HIS A 35 -15.63 -8.86 2.62
CA HIS A 35 -16.02 -9.20 4.00
C HIS A 35 -15.80 -8.07 5.02
N THR A 36 -15.17 -6.97 4.62
CA THR A 36 -14.86 -5.87 5.54
C THR A 36 -16.08 -4.97 5.76
N VAL A 37 -16.16 -4.42 6.98
CA VAL A 37 -17.12 -3.36 7.34
C VAL A 37 -16.55 -1.95 7.16
N LEU A 38 -15.32 -1.86 6.63
CA LEU A 38 -14.63 -0.59 6.42
C LEU A 38 -15.31 0.21 5.30
N SER A 39 -15.51 1.50 5.55
CA SER A 39 -15.93 2.43 4.49
C SER A 39 -14.80 2.68 3.49
N GLU A 40 -15.12 3.20 2.31
CA GLU A 40 -14.10 3.61 1.34
C GLU A 40 -13.10 4.62 1.93
N ALA A 41 -13.57 5.52 2.79
CA ALA A 41 -12.73 6.49 3.49
C ALA A 41 -11.77 5.82 4.49
N ASP A 42 -12.23 4.79 5.21
CA ASP A 42 -11.38 4.04 6.13
C ASP A 42 -10.31 3.24 5.40
N VAL A 43 -10.71 2.61 4.29
CA VAL A 43 -9.81 1.89 3.41
C VAL A 43 -8.74 2.85 2.88
N GLN A 44 -9.16 4.00 2.34
CA GLN A 44 -8.25 5.04 1.86
C GLN A 44 -7.30 5.52 2.96
N GLN A 45 -7.77 5.73 4.19
CA GLN A 45 -6.93 6.13 5.32
C GLN A 45 -5.83 5.10 5.60
N VAL A 46 -6.18 3.81 5.69
CA VAL A 46 -5.22 2.73 5.94
C VAL A 46 -4.17 2.66 4.82
N PHE A 47 -4.60 2.81 3.58
CA PHE A 47 -3.71 2.79 2.43
C PHE A 47 -2.78 4.00 2.36
N THR A 48 -3.28 5.20 2.61
CA THR A 48 -2.45 6.41 2.70
C THR A 48 -1.38 6.24 3.77
N SER A 49 -1.76 5.82 4.97
CA SER A 49 -0.79 5.58 6.06
C SER A 49 0.20 4.46 5.72
N PHE A 50 -0.22 3.42 5.00
CA PHE A 50 0.68 2.36 4.55
C PHE A 50 1.73 2.87 3.56
N LEU A 51 1.31 3.68 2.57
CA LEU A 51 2.23 4.29 1.60
C LEU A 51 3.19 5.28 2.24
N GLU A 52 2.73 6.10 3.20
CA GLU A 52 3.58 7.00 3.97
C GLU A 52 4.64 6.22 4.75
N ASN A 53 4.25 5.16 5.47
CA ASN A 53 5.20 4.32 6.19
C ASN A 53 6.24 3.68 5.24
N LYS A 54 5.82 3.20 4.06
CA LYS A 54 6.73 2.61 3.07
C LYS A 54 7.68 3.65 2.47
N PHE A 55 7.21 4.86 2.27
CA PHE A 55 8.05 5.97 1.83
C PHE A 55 9.07 6.36 2.90
N ASP A 56 8.65 6.47 4.16
CA ASP A 56 9.53 6.77 5.28
C ASP A 56 10.59 5.68 5.48
N GLU A 57 10.22 4.41 5.34
CA GLU A 57 11.15 3.27 5.32
C GLU A 57 12.20 3.41 4.19
N ALA A 58 11.76 3.71 2.97
CA ALA A 58 12.65 3.89 1.82
C ALA A 58 13.51 5.15 1.90
N MET A 59 13.09 6.16 2.66
CA MET A 59 13.84 7.40 2.91
C MET A 59 14.74 7.32 4.13
N ALA A 60 14.66 6.25 4.94
CA ALA A 60 15.34 6.16 6.24
C ALA A 60 16.88 6.22 6.11
N ASP A 61 17.44 5.75 5.00
CA ASP A 61 18.87 5.82 4.70
C ASP A 61 19.28 7.10 3.93
N GLY A 62 18.31 7.99 3.67
CA GLY A 62 18.45 9.24 2.95
C GLY A 62 18.48 9.12 1.43
N LYS A 63 18.31 7.91 0.86
CA LYS A 63 18.31 7.69 -0.59
C LYS A 63 17.40 6.53 -1.00
N ILE A 64 16.34 6.85 -1.72
CA ILE A 64 15.47 5.83 -2.31
C ILE A 64 16.21 5.10 -3.44
N SER A 65 16.42 3.80 -3.26
CA SER A 65 16.98 2.93 -4.29
C SER A 65 15.98 2.68 -5.43
N VAL A 66 16.49 2.21 -6.56
CA VAL A 66 15.64 1.80 -7.70
C VAL A 66 14.68 0.67 -7.28
N GLN A 67 15.11 -0.24 -6.41
CA GLN A 67 14.29 -1.36 -5.94
C GLN A 67 13.12 -0.88 -5.08
N GLU A 68 13.35 0.05 -4.15
CA GLU A 68 12.30 0.62 -3.30
C GLU A 68 11.31 1.46 -4.10
N ARG A 69 11.81 2.21 -5.09
CA ARG A 69 10.95 2.94 -6.02
C ARG A 69 10.04 1.98 -6.80
N LEU A 70 10.60 0.90 -7.34
CA LEU A 70 9.82 -0.12 -8.06
C LEU A 70 8.81 -0.82 -7.15
N LEU A 71 9.17 -1.09 -5.90
CA LEU A 71 8.27 -1.65 -4.90
C LEU A 71 7.05 -0.72 -4.69
N ILE A 72 7.28 0.56 -4.41
CA ILE A 72 6.20 1.53 -4.19
C ILE A 72 5.37 1.74 -5.47
N ALA A 73 6.01 1.77 -6.64
CA ALA A 73 5.31 1.84 -7.93
C ALA A 73 4.38 0.64 -8.14
N ASN A 74 4.86 -0.58 -7.83
CA ASN A 74 4.07 -1.80 -7.92
C ASN A 74 2.89 -1.75 -6.95
N ILE A 75 3.09 -1.32 -5.70
CA ILE A 75 2.00 -1.15 -4.72
C ILE A 75 0.89 -0.26 -5.28
N VAL A 76 1.25 0.93 -5.78
CA VAL A 76 0.28 1.89 -6.33
C VAL A 76 -0.46 1.31 -7.54
N ARG A 77 0.26 0.60 -8.42
CA ARG A 77 -0.31 -0.02 -9.62
C ARG A 77 -1.28 -1.16 -9.30
N GLU A 78 -0.88 -2.09 -8.43
CA GLU A 78 -1.69 -3.27 -8.08
C GLU A 78 -2.97 -2.89 -7.36
N LEU A 79 -2.91 -1.85 -6.51
CA LEU A 79 -4.07 -1.39 -5.76
C LEU A 79 -5.02 -0.50 -6.58
N LYS A 80 -4.64 -0.15 -7.81
CA LYS A 80 -5.44 0.66 -8.76
C LYS A 80 -6.02 1.92 -8.15
N PHE A 81 -5.22 2.65 -7.36
CA PHE A 81 -5.71 3.86 -6.71
C PHE A 81 -5.99 5.00 -7.70
N PRO A 82 -6.97 5.86 -7.39
CA PRO A 82 -7.01 7.19 -7.96
C PRO A 82 -5.69 7.91 -7.61
N GLU A 83 -5.08 8.60 -8.57
CA GLU A 83 -3.85 9.37 -8.31
C GLU A 83 -4.02 10.38 -7.17
N THR A 84 -5.24 10.86 -6.93
CA THR A 84 -5.58 11.78 -5.84
C THR A 84 -5.49 11.14 -4.45
N ALA A 85 -5.54 9.81 -4.35
CA ALA A 85 -5.39 9.07 -3.10
C ALA A 85 -3.92 8.77 -2.78
N VAL A 86 -3.02 8.92 -3.75
CA VAL A 86 -1.58 8.72 -3.54
C VAL A 86 -0.98 10.01 -2.94
N PRO A 87 -0.22 9.92 -1.84
CA PRO A 87 0.46 11.08 -1.26
C PRO A 87 1.31 11.83 -2.29
N VAL A 88 1.35 13.17 -2.20
CA VAL A 88 2.03 14.02 -3.19
C VAL A 88 3.52 13.67 -3.31
N HIS A 89 4.21 13.45 -2.19
CA HIS A 89 5.62 13.09 -2.18
C HIS A 89 5.88 11.71 -2.81
N VAL A 90 5.01 10.73 -2.58
CA VAL A 90 5.06 9.43 -3.28
C VAL A 90 4.86 9.62 -4.78
N ARG A 91 3.88 10.44 -5.21
CA ARG A 91 3.68 10.74 -6.63
C ARG A 91 4.89 11.39 -7.27
N MET A 92 5.48 12.39 -6.63
CA MET A 92 6.69 13.06 -7.11
C MET A 92 7.84 12.08 -7.26
N MET A 93 8.04 11.19 -6.28
CA MET A 93 9.04 10.12 -6.36
C MET A 93 8.78 9.16 -7.54
N LEU A 94 7.52 8.89 -7.92
CA LEU A 94 7.20 7.98 -9.01
C LEU A 94 7.24 8.61 -10.42
N GLN A 95 7.37 9.94 -10.51
CA GLN A 95 7.38 10.69 -11.78
C GLN A 95 8.78 10.88 -12.38
N ASP A 96 9.84 10.63 -11.61
CA ASP A 96 11.25 10.65 -12.03
C ASP A 96 11.68 9.31 -12.64
#